data_AF-A0A929B2B1-F1
#
_entry.id   AF-A0A929B2B1-F1
#
_cell.length_a   1.000
_cell.length_b   1.000
_cell.length_c   1.000
_cell.angle_alpha   90.00
_cell.angle_beta   90.00
_cell.angle_gamma   90.00
#
_symmetry.space_group_name_H-M   'P 1'
#
loop_
_entity.id
_entity.type
_entity.pdbx_description
1 polymer ?
#
loop_
_entity_poly.entity_id
_entity_poly.type
_entity_poly.pdbx_seq_one_letter_code
_entity_poly.pdbx_strand_id
1 'polypeptide(L)'
;MAYVGELDTGQKIYLENQGTQTLITSIFSGSGQQQQSSNSISTGSWTAEPEMYKTSNGVIVEITTAGGKYCVQIQGSSMSVMNETPSLSKERQMQMRQVESTPASSMPPMEPMKPMKMGDMEMKMNPMEMRMGNMQMRMGSSTSDEIHQSKRRFCSQCGESVHPNDRFCSSCGHRLD
;
A
#
# COMPACT_ATOMS: atom_id res chain seq x y z
N MET A 1 -14.65 -13.80 15.49
CA MET A 1 -14.07 -14.81 16.40
C MET A 1 -12.57 -14.82 16.15
N ALA A 2 -11.72 -14.77 17.17
CA ALA A 2 -10.27 -14.76 16.99
C ALA A 2 -9.57 -15.82 17.85
N TYR A 3 -8.49 -16.39 17.31
CA TYR A 3 -7.68 -17.42 17.95
C TYR A 3 -6.20 -17.13 17.69
N VAL A 4 -5.34 -17.53 18.62
CA VAL A 4 -3.89 -17.43 18.49
C VAL A 4 -3.24 -18.80 18.69
N GLY A 5 -2.31 -19.14 17.82
CA GLY A 5 -1.39 -20.25 17.97
C GLY A 5 0.03 -19.71 18.14
N GLU A 6 0.79 -20.30 19.07
CA GLU A 6 2.18 -19.92 19.34
C GLU A 6 3.11 -21.07 18.97
N LEU A 7 4.12 -20.79 18.15
CA LEU A 7 5.15 -21.73 17.76
C LEU A 7 6.33 -21.64 18.73
N ASP A 8 7.05 -22.76 18.89
CA ASP A 8 8.28 -22.83 19.72
C ASP A 8 9.37 -21.84 19.28
N THR A 9 9.28 -21.31 18.06
CA THR A 9 10.20 -20.31 17.50
C THR A 9 9.93 -18.88 17.99
N GLY A 10 8.92 -18.67 18.84
CA GLY A 10 8.49 -17.33 19.27
C GLY A 10 7.62 -16.61 18.23
N GLN A 11 7.18 -17.31 17.19
CA GLN A 11 6.20 -16.82 16.22
C GLN A 11 4.78 -17.02 16.76
N LYS A 12 3.95 -15.98 16.69
CA LYS A 12 2.52 -16.03 17.01
C LYS A 12 1.70 -15.87 15.74
N ILE A 13 0.76 -16.78 15.52
CA ILE A 13 -0.17 -16.74 14.38
C ILE A 13 -1.56 -16.49 14.93
N TYR A 14 -2.10 -15.34 14.59
CA TYR A 14 -3.46 -14.94 14.90
C TYR A 14 -4.37 -15.22 13.73
N LEU A 15 -5.53 -15.80 14.01
CA LEU A 15 -6.58 -16.09 13.04
C LEU A 15 -7.83 -15.36 13.51
N GLU A 16 -8.47 -14.61 12.63
CA GLU A 16 -9.69 -13.89 12.96
C GLU A 16 -10.70 -13.98 11.83
N ASN A 17 -11.91 -14.41 12.19
CA ASN A 17 -13.05 -14.41 11.32
C ASN A 17 -13.78 -13.06 11.40
N GLN A 18 -13.71 -12.28 10.33
CA GLN A 18 -14.41 -11.02 10.12
C GLN A 18 -15.52 -11.22 9.08
N GLY A 19 -16.66 -11.76 9.53
CA GLY A 19 -17.82 -12.04 8.68
C GLY A 19 -17.60 -13.23 7.73
N THR A 20 -17.13 -12.96 6.51
CA THR A 20 -16.81 -13.96 5.48
C THR A 20 -15.32 -14.01 5.12
N GLN A 21 -14.52 -13.13 5.72
CA GLN A 21 -13.08 -13.10 5.54
C GLN A 21 -12.37 -13.67 6.77
N THR A 22 -11.35 -14.48 6.53
CA THR A 22 -10.37 -14.85 7.54
C THR A 22 -9.16 -13.96 7.40
N LEU A 23 -8.85 -13.20 8.44
CA LEU A 23 -7.62 -12.47 8.61
C LEU A 23 -6.59 -13.35 9.35
N ILE A 24 -5.41 -13.49 8.76
CA ILE A 24 -4.29 -14.24 9.32
C ILE A 24 -3.16 -13.25 9.57
N THR A 25 -2.79 -13.07 10.83
CA THR A 25 -1.71 -12.16 11.25
C THR A 25 -0.58 -12.97 11.88
N SER A 26 0.58 -12.99 11.25
CA SER A 26 1.79 -13.62 11.79
C SER A 26 2.71 -12.56 12.39
N ILE A 27 3.10 -12.76 13.65
CA ILE A 27 4.04 -11.92 14.39
C ILE A 27 5.26 -12.75 14.77
N PHE A 28 6.43 -12.26 14.39
CA PHE A 28 7.73 -12.79 14.81
C PHE A 28 8.36 -11.83 15.80
N SER A 29 8.70 -12.32 16.98
CA SER A 29 9.40 -11.55 18.02
C SER A 29 10.84 -12.04 18.15
N GLY A 30 11.77 -11.41 17.43
CA GLY A 30 13.21 -11.67 17.54
C GLY A 30 13.90 -10.67 18.47
N SER A 31 15.20 -10.86 18.73
CA SER A 31 16.00 -9.92 19.53
C SER A 31 16.10 -8.55 18.85
N GLY A 32 15.20 -7.64 19.24
CA GLY A 32 15.24 -6.21 18.91
C GLY A 32 14.26 -5.74 17.83
N GLN A 33 13.57 -6.63 17.09
CA GLN A 33 12.55 -6.23 16.11
C GLN A 33 11.37 -7.22 16.10
N GLN A 34 10.15 -6.66 16.19
CA GLN A 34 8.90 -7.39 15.98
C GLN A 34 8.46 -7.19 14.53
N GLN A 35 8.43 -8.26 13.74
CA GLN A 35 7.93 -8.24 12.37
C GLN A 35 6.51 -8.79 12.35
N GLN A 36 5.58 -8.01 11.79
CA GLN A 36 4.19 -8.39 11.63
C GLN A 36 3.83 -8.46 10.15
N SER A 37 3.09 -9.49 9.77
CA SER A 37 2.48 -9.63 8.44
C SER A 37 1.02 -10.04 8.60
N SER A 38 0.13 -9.43 7.83
CA SER A 38 -1.32 -9.70 7.88
C SER A 38 -1.84 -9.94 6.47
N ASN A 39 -2.52 -11.07 6.27
CA ASN A 39 -3.13 -11.47 5.00
C ASN A 39 -4.60 -11.83 5.23
N SER A 40 -5.48 -11.50 4.28
CA SER A 40 -6.89 -11.88 4.34
C SER A 40 -7.27 -12.82 3.19
N ILE A 41 -8.18 -13.75 3.49
CA ILE A 41 -8.71 -14.73 2.52
C ILE A 41 -10.22 -14.88 2.70
N SER A 42 -10.94 -15.08 1.60
CA SER A 42 -12.37 -15.34 1.62
C SER A 42 -12.63 -16.83 1.88
N THR A 43 -12.88 -17.19 3.15
CA THR A 43 -13.23 -18.57 3.55
C THR A 43 -14.72 -18.75 3.82
N GLY A 44 -15.44 -17.65 4.09
CA GLY A 44 -16.78 -17.69 4.67
C GLY A 44 -16.74 -17.78 6.20
N SER A 45 -17.93 -17.87 6.80
CA SER A 45 -18.08 -17.91 8.26
C SER A 45 -17.68 -19.26 8.82
N TRP A 46 -16.87 -19.24 9.88
CA TRP A 46 -16.43 -20.45 10.58
C TRP A 46 -17.60 -21.12 11.29
N THR A 47 -17.65 -22.44 11.19
CA THR A 47 -18.65 -23.29 11.86
C THR A 47 -18.05 -24.14 12.97
N ALA A 48 -16.72 -24.21 13.05
CA ALA A 48 -15.97 -24.85 14.14
C ALA A 48 -14.71 -24.04 14.47
N GLU A 49 -14.03 -24.42 15.55
CA GLU A 49 -12.75 -23.81 15.93
C GLU A 49 -11.67 -24.14 14.88
N PRO A 50 -10.78 -23.19 14.54
CA PRO A 50 -9.71 -23.44 13.60
C PRO A 50 -8.68 -24.37 14.24
N GLU A 51 -8.17 -25.31 13.44
CA GLU A 51 -7.12 -26.23 13.87
C GLU A 51 -5.79 -25.83 13.25
N MET A 52 -4.71 -25.95 14.02
CA MET A 52 -3.38 -25.57 13.58
C MET A 52 -2.44 -26.76 13.71
N TYR A 53 -1.65 -27.01 12.67
CA TYR A 53 -0.79 -28.17 12.56
C TYR A 53 0.64 -27.75 12.22
N LYS A 54 1.60 -28.16 13.04
CA LYS A 54 3.01 -27.92 12.77
C LYS A 54 3.50 -28.82 11.63
N THR A 55 4.29 -28.27 10.73
CA THR A 55 4.97 -29.02 9.65
C THR A 55 6.46 -28.77 9.69
N SER A 56 7.24 -29.49 8.88
CA SER A 56 8.69 -29.29 8.82
C SER A 56 9.09 -27.89 8.33
N ASN A 57 8.24 -27.26 7.51
CA ASN A 57 8.56 -26.00 6.81
C ASN A 57 7.69 -24.81 7.25
N GLY A 58 6.84 -24.99 8.27
CA GLY A 58 5.90 -23.97 8.71
C GLY A 58 4.69 -24.56 9.40
N VAL A 59 3.52 -23.98 9.18
CA VAL A 59 2.26 -24.37 9.82
C VAL A 59 1.16 -24.49 8.78
N ILE A 60 0.25 -25.43 8.99
CA ILE A 60 -0.99 -25.55 8.24
C ILE A 60 -2.15 -25.23 9.17
N VAL A 61 -3.04 -24.36 8.72
CA VAL A 61 -4.26 -23.99 9.42
C VAL A 61 -5.44 -24.59 8.67
N GLU A 62 -6.25 -25.37 9.35
CA GLU A 62 -7.51 -25.90 8.84
C GLU A 62 -8.68 -25.07 9.40
N ILE A 63 -9.46 -24.50 8.50
CA ILE A 63 -10.63 -23.67 8.82
C ILE A 63 -11.86 -24.41 8.32
N THR A 64 -12.75 -24.77 9.24
CA THR A 64 -14.03 -25.40 8.88
C THR A 64 -15.12 -24.34 8.78
N THR A 65 -15.76 -24.27 7.61
CA THR A 65 -16.83 -23.32 7.31
C THR A 65 -18.06 -24.06 6.78
N ALA A 66 -19.17 -23.35 6.61
CA ALA A 66 -20.37 -23.91 5.99
C ALA A 66 -20.14 -24.37 4.54
N GLY A 67 -19.19 -23.77 3.83
CA GLY A 67 -18.83 -24.10 2.44
C GLY A 67 -17.82 -25.24 2.30
N GLY A 68 -17.33 -25.79 3.41
CA GLY A 68 -16.30 -26.83 3.44
C GLY A 68 -15.08 -26.44 4.26
N LYS A 69 -14.02 -27.26 4.13
CA LYS A 69 -12.75 -27.07 4.83
C LYS A 69 -11.76 -26.34 3.95
N TYR A 70 -11.12 -25.31 4.51
CA TYR A 70 -10.04 -24.57 3.87
C TYR A 70 -8.74 -24.87 4.60
N CYS A 71 -7.73 -25.33 3.87
CA CYS A 71 -6.39 -25.52 4.40
C CYS A 71 -5.49 -24.39 3.93
N VAL A 72 -4.79 -23.74 4.86
CA VAL A 72 -3.89 -22.62 4.56
C VAL A 72 -2.52 -22.95 5.11
N GLN A 73 -1.53 -23.00 4.23
CA GLN A 73 -0.15 -23.18 4.62
C GLN A 73 0.52 -21.82 4.83
N ILE A 74 1.19 -21.68 5.97
CA ILE A 74 1.92 -20.48 6.38
C ILE A 74 3.38 -20.87 6.57
N GLN A 75 4.27 -20.29 5.76
CA GLN A 75 5.71 -20.50 5.85
C GLN A 75 6.40 -19.13 5.97
N GLY A 76 6.96 -18.83 7.14
CA GLY A 76 7.51 -17.50 7.40
C GLY A 76 6.43 -16.43 7.32
N SER A 77 6.62 -15.45 6.42
CA SER A 77 5.64 -14.41 6.07
C SER A 77 4.72 -14.76 4.90
N SER A 78 5.00 -15.87 4.20
CA SER A 78 4.24 -16.29 3.03
C SER A 78 3.04 -17.17 3.41
N MET A 79 1.95 -17.02 2.67
CA MET A 79 0.71 -17.76 2.86
C MET A 79 0.26 -18.36 1.54
N SER A 80 -0.21 -19.60 1.56
CA SER A 80 -0.75 -20.30 0.40
C SER A 80 -2.01 -21.08 0.78
N VAL A 81 -3.10 -20.84 0.07
CA VAL A 81 -4.33 -21.62 0.24
C VAL A 81 -4.19 -22.92 -0.53
N MET A 82 -4.47 -24.03 0.14
CA MET A 82 -4.44 -25.37 -0.43
C MET A 82 -5.85 -25.75 -0.89
N ASN A 83 -5.95 -26.31 -2.09
CA ASN A 83 -7.22 -26.81 -2.63
C ASN A 83 -7.59 -28.21 -2.11
N GLU A 84 -6.62 -28.92 -1.52
CA GLU A 84 -6.79 -30.25 -0.97
C GLU A 84 -6.32 -30.29 0.48
N THR A 85 -6.97 -31.11 1.29
CA THR A 85 -6.60 -31.33 2.69
C THR A 85 -5.39 -32.27 2.72
N PRO A 86 -4.20 -31.83 3.16
CA PRO A 86 -3.07 -32.71 3.29
C PRO A 86 -3.32 -33.75 4.39
N SER A 87 -2.59 -34.87 4.35
CA SER A 87 -2.62 -35.86 5.41
C SER A 87 -1.98 -35.29 6.69
N LEU A 88 -2.79 -34.69 7.55
CA LEU A 88 -2.37 -34.05 8.79
C LEU A 88 -2.36 -35.07 9.94
N SER A 89 -1.22 -35.19 10.62
CA SER A 89 -1.08 -36.04 11.80
C SER A 89 -1.55 -35.28 13.05
N LYS A 90 -2.48 -35.87 13.82
CA LYS A 90 -2.98 -35.29 15.08
C LYS A 90 -1.88 -35.00 16.11
N GLU A 91 -0.78 -35.73 16.06
CA GLU A 91 0.41 -35.52 16.91
C GLU A 91 1.08 -34.17 16.71
N ARG A 92 0.85 -33.53 15.55
CA ARG A 92 1.38 -32.21 15.22
C ARG A 92 0.35 -31.09 15.41
N GLN A 93 -0.83 -31.41 15.92
CA GLN A 93 -1.87 -30.44 16.23
C GLN A 93 -1.41 -29.58 17.41
N MET A 94 -1.44 -28.27 17.19
CA MET A 94 -1.08 -27.26 18.18
C MET A 94 -2.34 -26.79 18.91
N GLN A 95 -2.20 -26.44 20.18
CA GLN A 95 -3.31 -25.85 20.92
C GLN A 95 -3.50 -24.40 20.50
N MET A 96 -4.71 -24.09 20.05
CA MET A 96 -5.14 -22.73 19.76
C MET A 96 -5.79 -22.13 21.00
N ARG A 97 -5.48 -20.87 21.31
CA ARG A 97 -6.13 -20.12 22.39
C ARG A 97 -7.07 -19.10 21.78
N GLN A 98 -8.32 -19.07 22.22
CA GLN A 98 -9.26 -18.02 21.81
C GLN A 98 -8.84 -16.66 22.38
N VAL A 99 -8.92 -15.61 21.58
CA VAL A 99 -8.63 -14.22 21.96
C VAL A 99 -9.76 -13.31 21.49
N GLU A 100 -9.90 -12.14 22.11
CA GLU A 100 -10.97 -11.20 21.76
C GLU A 100 -10.76 -10.57 20.37
N SER A 101 -9.51 -10.25 20.02
CA SER A 101 -9.14 -9.65 18.73
C SER A 101 -7.67 -9.91 18.40
N THR A 102 -7.30 -9.67 17.15
CA THR A 102 -5.89 -9.68 16.73
C THR A 102 -5.24 -8.33 17.06
N PRO A 103 -3.95 -8.30 17.43
CA PRO A 103 -3.24 -7.05 17.59
C PRO A 103 -3.29 -6.28 16.26
N ALA A 104 -3.98 -5.14 16.27
CA ALA A 104 -4.12 -4.29 15.10
C ALA A 104 -2.73 -3.97 14.56
N SER A 105 -2.50 -4.27 13.28
CA SER A 105 -1.39 -3.63 12.57
C SER A 105 -1.64 -2.13 12.69
N SER A 106 -0.73 -1.41 13.32
CA SER A 106 -0.83 0.03 13.52
C SER A 106 -0.61 0.75 12.18
N MET A 107 -1.44 0.50 11.18
CA MET A 107 -1.67 1.46 10.14
C MET A 107 -3.01 2.12 10.47
N PRO A 108 -3.01 3.27 11.17
CA PRO A 108 -4.23 4.05 11.28
C PRO A 108 -4.78 4.27 9.86
N PRO A 109 -6.10 4.21 9.66
CA PRO A 109 -6.67 4.64 8.39
C PRO A 109 -6.13 6.05 8.12
N MET A 110 -5.48 6.25 6.97
CA MET A 110 -5.12 7.60 6.56
C MET A 110 -6.42 8.38 6.49
N GLU A 111 -6.66 9.25 7.48
CA GLU A 111 -7.73 10.21 7.36
C GLU A 111 -7.52 10.96 6.05
N PRO A 112 -8.56 11.17 5.22
CA PRO A 112 -8.45 12.01 4.05
C PRO A 112 -7.83 13.32 4.52
N MET A 113 -6.65 13.67 3.96
CA MET A 113 -5.94 14.87 4.37
C MET A 113 -6.94 16.02 4.32
N LYS A 114 -7.31 16.53 5.50
CA LYS A 114 -8.20 17.69 5.60
C LYS A 114 -7.55 18.78 4.75
N PRO A 115 -8.31 19.50 3.91
CA PRO A 115 -7.75 20.57 3.10
C PRO A 115 -6.93 21.47 4.01
N MET A 116 -5.62 21.59 3.75
CA MET A 116 -4.77 22.53 4.46
C MET A 116 -5.42 23.90 4.29
N LYS A 117 -6.04 24.43 5.35
CA LYS A 117 -6.52 25.81 5.35
C LYS A 117 -5.28 26.70 5.40
N MET A 118 -4.76 27.06 4.23
CA MET A 118 -3.94 28.27 4.12
C MET A 118 -4.84 29.44 4.53
N GLY A 119 -4.55 30.04 5.69
CA GLY A 119 -5.28 31.22 6.17
C GLY A 119 -5.28 32.37 5.15
N ASP A 120 -6.26 33.27 5.30
CA ASP A 120 -6.47 34.57 4.61
C ASP A 120 -5.89 34.73 3.20
N MET A 121 -6.01 33.71 2.35
CA MET A 121 -5.61 33.79 0.96
C MET A 121 -6.78 34.35 0.13
N GLU A 122 -6.93 35.67 0.14
CA GLU A 122 -7.85 36.38 -0.76
C GLU A 122 -7.26 36.46 -2.17
N MET A 123 -7.89 35.76 -3.12
CA MET A 123 -7.60 35.88 -4.55
C MET A 123 -8.69 36.76 -5.19
N LYS A 124 -8.37 38.00 -5.54
CA LYS A 124 -9.28 38.88 -6.29
C LYS A 124 -9.01 38.68 -7.79
N MET A 125 -10.03 38.20 -8.50
CA MET A 125 -9.87 37.76 -9.89
C MET A 125 -9.76 38.89 -10.93
N ASN A 126 -9.88 40.17 -10.56
CA ASN A 126 -9.72 41.27 -11.52
C ASN A 126 -9.31 42.59 -10.83
N PRO A 127 -8.08 43.10 -11.03
CA PRO A 127 -6.90 42.43 -11.61
C PRO A 127 -6.26 41.47 -10.60
N MET A 128 -5.58 40.44 -11.10
CA MET A 128 -5.00 39.34 -10.30
C MET A 128 -3.94 39.86 -9.33
N GLU A 129 -4.27 39.91 -8.04
CA GLU A 129 -3.39 40.36 -6.96
C GLU A 129 -3.26 39.25 -5.91
N MET A 130 -2.03 38.85 -5.60
CA MET A 130 -1.73 37.87 -4.54
C MET A 130 -1.07 38.59 -3.37
N ARG A 131 -1.64 38.44 -2.16
CA ARG A 131 -1.14 39.05 -0.91
C ARG A 131 -0.73 37.93 0.06
N MET A 132 0.53 37.90 0.48
CA MET A 132 0.99 37.06 1.60
C MET A 132 1.49 37.99 2.71
N GLY A 133 0.60 38.30 3.66
CA GLY A 133 0.88 39.24 4.75
C GLY A 133 1.23 40.64 4.23
N ASN A 134 2.45 41.07 4.51
CA ASN A 134 3.04 42.38 4.18
C ASN A 134 3.79 42.40 2.84
N MET A 135 3.79 41.30 2.07
CA MET A 135 4.45 41.23 0.76
C MET A 135 3.40 41.16 -0.36
N GLN A 136 3.44 42.14 -1.27
CA GLN A 136 2.46 42.32 -2.35
C GLN A 136 3.19 42.36 -3.70
N MET A 137 2.85 41.42 -4.60
CA MET A 137 3.32 41.44 -5.99
C MET A 137 2.18 41.89 -6.92
N ARG A 138 2.41 42.97 -7.68
CA ARG A 138 1.52 43.46 -8.73
C ARG A 138 2.17 43.19 -10.07
N MET A 139 1.56 42.34 -10.89
CA MET A 139 1.99 42.14 -12.28
C MET A 139 1.11 43.02 -13.18
N GLY A 140 1.65 44.15 -13.64
CA GLY A 140 0.93 45.01 -14.58
C GLY A 140 1.53 46.40 -14.74
N SER A 141 2.55 46.52 -15.58
CA SER A 141 2.75 47.67 -16.48
C SER A 141 4.08 47.52 -17.24
N SER A 142 3.98 47.20 -18.52
CA SER A 142 4.94 47.64 -19.55
C SER A 142 4.24 47.50 -20.89
N THR A 143 3.54 48.58 -21.26
CA THR A 143 3.17 48.85 -22.64
C THR A 143 4.37 49.39 -23.42
N SER A 144 4.32 49.15 -24.73
CA SER A 144 5.10 49.70 -25.86
C SER A 144 6.49 49.16 -26.16
N ASP A 145 6.51 48.37 -27.25
CA ASP A 145 7.44 48.42 -28.38
C ASP A 145 8.94 48.22 -28.13
N GLU A 146 9.48 47.07 -28.54
CA GLU A 146 10.13 46.89 -29.86
C GLU A 146 10.60 45.41 -30.04
N ILE A 147 10.19 44.83 -31.18
CA ILE A 147 10.88 43.81 -32.01
C ILE A 147 11.63 42.67 -31.29
N HIS A 148 11.08 41.44 -31.33
CA HIS A 148 11.74 40.25 -31.90
C HIS A 148 10.86 39.01 -31.69
N GLN A 149 10.12 38.66 -32.75
CA GLN A 149 9.30 37.46 -32.85
C GLN A 149 10.21 36.22 -32.99
N SER A 150 10.77 35.70 -31.89
CA SER A 150 11.46 34.41 -31.91
C SER A 150 10.43 33.29 -31.73
N LYS A 151 9.87 32.83 -32.86
CA LYS A 151 9.17 31.54 -32.96
C LYS A 151 10.11 30.46 -32.40
N ARG A 152 9.90 30.04 -31.15
CA ARG A 152 10.57 28.86 -30.60
C ARG A 152 10.13 27.66 -31.44
N ARG A 153 11.09 26.98 -32.07
CA ARG A 153 10.85 25.75 -32.83
C ARG A 153 11.12 24.57 -31.90
N PHE A 154 10.49 23.44 -32.18
CA PHE A 154 10.68 22.19 -31.45
C PHE A 154 11.11 21.11 -32.43
N CYS A 155 11.98 20.20 -31.99
CA CYS A 155 12.42 19.07 -32.78
C CYS A 155 11.24 18.10 -33.01
N SER A 156 10.96 17.73 -34.26
CA SER A 156 9.89 16.80 -34.60
C SER A 156 10.17 15.35 -34.18
N GLN A 157 11.43 15.00 -33.88
CA GLN A 157 11.82 13.63 -33.51
C GLN A 157 11.82 13.40 -32.00
N CYS A 158 12.24 14.38 -31.19
CA CYS A 158 12.35 14.20 -29.74
C CYS A 158 11.55 15.21 -28.90
N GLY A 159 10.94 16.23 -29.53
CA GLY A 159 10.14 17.25 -28.85
C GLY A 159 10.95 18.32 -28.12
N GLU A 160 12.29 18.25 -28.15
CA GLU A 160 13.15 19.21 -27.47
C GLU A 160 13.05 20.62 -28.09
N SER A 161 13.20 21.65 -27.26
CA SER A 161 13.22 23.04 -27.73
C SER A 161 14.50 23.32 -28.50
N VAL A 162 14.38 23.85 -29.72
CA VAL A 162 15.52 24.14 -30.60
C VAL A 162 15.52 25.59 -31.04
N HIS A 163 16.71 26.17 -31.17
CA HIS A 163 16.85 27.55 -31.60
C HIS A 163 16.64 27.63 -33.13
N PRO A 164 16.02 28.69 -33.67
CA PRO A 164 15.80 28.84 -35.11
C PRO A 164 17.08 28.85 -35.98
N ASN A 165 18.27 29.01 -35.38
CA ASN A 165 19.56 28.93 -36.08
C ASN A 165 20.26 27.56 -35.92
N ASP A 166 19.66 26.61 -35.18
CA ASP A 166 20.26 25.29 -34.98
C ASP A 166 20.06 24.43 -36.23
N ARG A 167 21.17 23.93 -36.80
CA ARG A 167 21.13 22.99 -37.92
C ARG A 167 20.87 21.55 -37.47
N PHE A 168 21.15 21.25 -36.22
CA PHE A 168 21.00 19.92 -35.62
C PHE A 168 20.45 20.06 -34.21
N CYS A 169 19.58 19.13 -33.83
CA CYS A 169 19.08 19.05 -32.46
C CYS A 169 20.21 18.59 -31.53
N SER A 170 20.48 19.38 -30.49
CA SER A 170 21.50 19.09 -29.46
C SER A 170 21.16 17.88 -28.58
N SER A 171 19.89 17.45 -28.54
CA SER A 171 19.44 16.31 -27.75
C SER A 171 19.48 14.98 -28.52
N CYS A 172 19.12 14.96 -29.81
CA CYS A 172 19.02 13.72 -30.59
C CYS A 172 19.89 13.67 -31.85
N GLY A 173 20.60 14.75 -32.20
CA GLY A 173 21.45 14.84 -33.39
C GLY A 173 20.71 14.92 -34.73
N HIS A 174 19.37 14.95 -34.73
CA HIS A 174 18.57 15.04 -35.95
C HIS A 174 18.77 16.40 -36.64
N ARG A 175 18.89 16.41 -37.97
CA ARG A 175 19.03 17.65 -38.75
C ARG A 175 17.70 18.39 -38.79
N LEU A 176 17.72 19.65 -38.39
CA LEU A 176 16.55 20.54 -38.38
C LEU A 176 16.61 21.33 -39.70
N ASP A 177 15.98 20.80 -40.74
CA ASP A 177 15.81 21.51 -42.02
C ASP A 177 14.60 22.48 -41.96
#